data_AF-A0A0M4CYH7-F1
#
_entry.id   AF-A0A0M4CYH7-F1
#
_cell.length_a   1.000
_cell.length_b   1.000
_cell.length_c   1.000
_cell.angle_alpha   90.00
_cell.angle_beta   90.00
_cell.angle_gamma   90.00
#
_symmetry.space_group_name_H-M   'P 1'
#
loop_
_entity.id
_entity.type
_entity.pdbx_description
1 polymer ?
#
loop_
_entity_poly.entity_id
_entity_poly.type
_entity_poly.pdbx_seq_one_letter_code
_entity_poly.pdbx_strand_id
1 'polypeptide(L)'
;MRRGTFALLFSTGCFLLLMTGLAMAAASGITTALDAWQGPKEAILVKNGGSAPGLSAEMLPWLEVLLARGFAVRTDADALTGAEGVILEIQTSGAGPLAVLRRGNDGAILALEKLFRGQGGPKTVGVLATAPVANSPPLQGVIPASPLLLDMKPRSLVDLGSEGDKIRVALLAKNGVTVLTLSGGKMEKSDLVSAPGSGWRPLFLSRMKVRGTPEVLLAAVWAEDIHSIYEGTNSRIWSQPLLWDGAVLQTSGAPTAGYARLGGDRAGAIQQRGTFSLYDGPVLPFPPSAQRDPLFWGQRGLFALTPLDADLGLAWVEPGRLALVNLLSGDLVPGGALLEDFGPFAGAEVAVRIEEPGYRSGFAKEDRVLEKYWSLPPRTVKGVDKSVVTIRRGRREGMAFIGQAQGDDVLVRVEYLEAGLRAEHSFAPIPMFILDFAPIGDDQTAFLLLLNEKADGGGQAYLQLQWEGP
;
A
#
# COMPACT_ATOMS: atom_id res chain seq x y z
N MET A 1 70.98 -6.16 -30.83
CA MET A 1 71.24 -5.53 -32.15
C MET A 1 69.93 -4.95 -32.68
N ARG A 2 69.95 -3.64 -33.01
CA ARG A 2 69.07 -2.83 -33.91
C ARG A 2 67.54 -2.96 -33.73
N ARG A 3 66.84 -1.98 -33.13
CA ARG A 3 66.34 -0.69 -33.67
C ARG A 3 65.54 -0.79 -34.97
N GLY A 4 64.31 -0.27 -34.95
CA GLY A 4 63.51 0.00 -36.15
C GLY A 4 62.15 0.63 -35.86
N THR A 5 62.14 1.90 -35.44
CA THR A 5 60.98 2.80 -35.49
C THR A 5 60.77 3.23 -36.94
N PHE A 6 59.52 3.26 -37.45
CA PHE A 6 59.13 4.21 -38.50
C PHE A 6 57.63 4.55 -38.40
N ALA A 7 57.38 5.85 -38.40
CA ALA A 7 56.09 6.51 -38.46
C ALA A 7 55.92 7.21 -39.83
N LEU A 8 54.75 7.81 -40.02
CA LEU A 8 54.25 8.69 -41.10
C LEU A 8 53.57 8.01 -42.29
N LEU A 9 52.53 8.54 -42.95
CA LEU A 9 51.45 9.53 -42.72
C LEU A 9 50.86 9.83 -44.13
N PHE A 10 49.59 10.27 -44.19
CA PHE A 10 48.84 10.82 -45.35
C PHE A 10 48.46 9.87 -46.51
N SER A 11 47.33 10.01 -47.21
CA SER A 11 46.02 10.63 -46.95
C SER A 11 45.04 10.30 -48.09
N THR A 12 43.76 10.47 -47.78
CA THR A 12 42.73 11.17 -48.58
C THR A 12 42.13 10.49 -49.83
N GLY A 13 40.79 10.46 -49.84
CA GLY A 13 39.93 10.01 -50.93
C GLY A 13 38.56 9.59 -50.38
N CYS A 14 37.82 10.47 -49.69
CA CYS A 14 36.66 11.17 -50.26
C CYS A 14 35.65 10.24 -50.97
N PHE A 15 34.66 9.73 -50.21
CA PHE A 15 33.31 9.54 -50.74
C PHE A 15 32.32 10.16 -49.76
N LEU A 16 31.79 11.30 -50.20
CA LEU A 16 30.82 12.13 -49.53
C LEU A 16 29.50 11.81 -50.22
N LEU A 17 28.58 11.15 -49.53
CA LEU A 17 27.18 11.07 -49.94
C LEU A 17 26.31 11.28 -48.71
N LEU A 18 25.60 12.40 -48.79
CA LEU A 18 24.59 12.88 -47.88
C LEU A 18 23.62 11.76 -47.48
N MET A 19 23.43 11.57 -46.18
CA MET A 19 22.10 11.33 -45.64
C MET A 19 21.85 12.29 -44.48
N THR A 20 20.84 13.10 -44.74
CA THR A 20 20.16 14.10 -43.91
C THR A 20 19.83 13.61 -42.51
N GLY A 21 19.80 14.58 -41.59
CA GLY A 21 19.69 14.44 -40.15
C GLY A 21 18.76 13.33 -39.66
N LEU A 22 19.33 12.43 -38.86
CA LEU A 22 18.57 11.75 -37.81
C LEU A 22 18.13 12.82 -36.80
N ALA A 23 16.93 13.34 -37.01
CA ALA A 23 16.11 13.75 -35.88
C ALA A 23 16.03 12.52 -34.96
N MET A 24 16.60 12.60 -33.76
CA MET A 24 16.30 11.66 -32.70
C MET A 24 14.79 11.75 -32.47
N ALA A 25 14.04 10.84 -33.08
CA ALA A 25 12.65 10.61 -32.74
C ALA A 25 12.66 10.22 -31.26
N ALA A 26 12.04 11.05 -30.42
CA ALA A 26 11.74 10.64 -29.05
C ALA A 26 11.07 9.27 -29.15
N ALA A 27 11.67 8.26 -28.53
CA ALA A 27 11.13 6.91 -28.57
C ALA A 27 9.71 6.97 -28.01
N SER A 28 8.76 6.62 -28.87
CA SER A 28 7.35 6.55 -28.56
C SER A 28 7.15 5.58 -27.38
N GLY A 29 6.22 5.88 -26.46
CA GLY A 29 5.96 5.01 -25.31
C GLY A 29 5.58 3.59 -25.74
N ILE A 30 4.89 3.47 -26.88
CA ILE A 30 4.53 2.18 -27.48
C ILE A 30 5.76 1.47 -28.05
N THR A 31 6.65 2.16 -28.77
CA THR A 31 7.87 1.52 -29.30
C THR A 31 8.76 0.98 -28.19
N THR A 32 8.91 1.73 -27.09
CA THR A 32 9.69 1.30 -25.91
C THR A 32 9.07 0.06 -25.26
N ALA A 33 7.73 0.02 -25.14
CA ALA A 33 7.02 -1.14 -24.60
C ALA A 33 7.13 -2.38 -25.50
N LEU A 34 7.12 -2.21 -26.83
CA LEU A 34 7.33 -3.31 -27.78
C LEU A 34 8.76 -3.86 -27.76
N ASP A 35 9.75 -2.99 -27.55
CA ASP A 35 11.16 -3.37 -27.43
C ASP A 35 11.43 -4.14 -26.12
N ALA A 36 10.72 -3.79 -25.04
CA ALA A 36 10.79 -4.48 -23.76
C ALA A 36 9.93 -5.76 -23.67
N TRP A 37 9.12 -6.06 -24.69
CA TRP A 37 8.20 -7.21 -24.68
C TRP A 37 8.93 -8.56 -24.76
N GLN A 38 8.73 -9.38 -23.72
CA GLN A 38 9.34 -10.71 -23.56
C GLN A 38 8.37 -11.89 -23.80
N GLY A 39 7.09 -11.61 -24.03
CA GLY A 39 6.09 -12.66 -24.31
C GLY A 39 6.05 -13.07 -25.79
N PRO A 40 5.07 -13.90 -26.19
CA PRO A 40 4.89 -14.32 -27.58
C PRO A 40 4.85 -13.12 -28.54
N LYS A 41 5.61 -13.20 -29.65
CA LYS A 41 5.70 -12.14 -30.67
C LYS A 41 4.51 -12.21 -31.64
N GLU A 42 3.32 -12.16 -31.07
CA GLU A 42 2.05 -12.03 -31.80
C GLU A 42 1.45 -10.67 -31.47
N ALA A 43 0.89 -10.00 -32.47
CA ALA A 43 0.23 -8.72 -32.28
C ALA A 43 -1.11 -8.69 -33.01
N ILE A 44 -2.14 -8.22 -32.30
CA ILE A 44 -3.45 -7.94 -32.91
C ILE A 44 -3.58 -6.43 -33.04
N LEU A 45 -3.71 -5.94 -34.26
CA LEU A 45 -3.85 -4.53 -34.56
C LEU A 45 -5.30 -4.22 -34.93
N VAL A 46 -6.00 -3.47 -34.08
CA VAL A 46 -7.42 -3.17 -34.23
C VAL A 46 -7.69 -1.67 -34.12
N LYS A 47 -8.83 -1.25 -34.68
CA LYS A 47 -9.34 0.13 -34.58
C LYS A 47 -10.69 0.13 -33.89
N ASN A 48 -10.90 1.07 -32.96
CA ASN A 48 -12.16 1.32 -32.23
C ASN A 48 -12.84 0.05 -31.66
N GLY A 49 -12.20 -0.67 -30.74
CA GLY A 49 -12.86 -1.71 -29.93
C GLY A 49 -13.35 -2.97 -30.66
N GLY A 50 -13.06 -3.12 -31.95
CA GLY A 50 -13.40 -4.31 -32.75
C GLY A 50 -14.48 -4.04 -33.80
N SER A 51 -14.29 -4.63 -34.98
CA SER A 51 -15.12 -4.51 -36.20
C SER A 51 -14.78 -3.33 -37.13
N ALA A 52 -13.61 -3.39 -37.79
CA ALA A 52 -13.43 -2.71 -39.07
C ALA A 52 -12.77 -3.69 -40.06
N PRO A 53 -13.39 -4.00 -41.22
CA PRO A 53 -12.77 -4.84 -42.22
C PRO A 53 -11.71 -4.03 -42.98
N GLY A 54 -10.43 -4.36 -42.77
CA GLY A 54 -9.31 -3.88 -43.57
C GLY A 54 -8.35 -2.92 -42.88
N LEU A 55 -7.10 -2.93 -43.36
CA LEU A 55 -6.02 -2.04 -42.93
C LEU A 55 -6.35 -0.59 -43.28
N SER A 56 -6.56 0.25 -42.25
CA SER A 56 -6.75 1.70 -42.44
C SER A 56 -5.40 2.43 -42.52
N ALA A 57 -5.36 3.59 -43.18
CA ALA A 57 -4.12 4.37 -43.35
C ALA A 57 -3.44 4.74 -42.01
N GLU A 58 -4.21 4.88 -40.93
CA GLU A 58 -3.71 5.19 -39.58
C GLU A 58 -3.05 3.98 -38.90
N MET A 59 -3.34 2.76 -39.37
CA MET A 59 -2.76 1.52 -38.86
C MET A 59 -1.43 1.18 -39.55
N LEU A 60 -1.16 1.72 -40.75
CA LEU A 60 0.03 1.39 -41.52
C LEU A 60 1.35 1.68 -40.78
N PRO A 61 1.56 2.85 -40.13
CA PRO A 61 2.80 3.10 -39.40
C PRO A 61 3.00 2.11 -38.24
N TRP A 62 1.91 1.70 -37.60
CA TRP A 62 1.95 0.76 -36.48
C TRP A 62 2.18 -0.68 -36.95
N LEU A 63 1.62 -1.04 -38.10
CA LEU A 63 1.92 -2.33 -38.75
C LEU A 63 3.41 -2.43 -39.07
N GLU A 64 4.01 -1.39 -39.66
CA GLU A 64 5.44 -1.35 -39.97
C GLU A 64 6.30 -1.46 -38.70
N VAL A 65 5.94 -0.73 -37.64
CA VAL A 65 6.65 -0.78 -36.34
C VAL A 65 6.63 -2.18 -35.71
N LEU A 66 5.49 -2.87 -35.79
CA LEU A 66 5.32 -4.23 -35.25
C LEU A 66 6.09 -5.26 -36.08
N LEU A 67 5.97 -5.20 -37.41
CA LEU A 67 6.68 -6.10 -38.32
C LEU A 67 8.21 -5.92 -38.22
N ALA A 68 8.69 -4.68 -38.13
CA ALA A 68 10.11 -4.38 -37.95
C ALA A 68 10.68 -4.96 -36.63
N ARG A 69 9.83 -5.21 -35.63
CA ARG A 69 10.18 -5.81 -34.33
C ARG A 69 9.88 -7.30 -34.25
N GLY A 70 9.57 -7.93 -35.39
CA GLY A 70 9.39 -9.37 -35.51
C GLY A 70 8.05 -9.90 -34.99
N PHE A 71 7.02 -9.06 -34.83
CA PHE A 71 5.69 -9.52 -34.45
C PHE A 71 4.95 -10.09 -35.66
N ALA A 72 4.30 -11.25 -35.49
CA ALA A 72 3.28 -11.73 -36.40
C ALA A 72 1.99 -10.93 -36.18
N VAL A 73 1.57 -10.12 -37.17
CA VAL A 73 0.45 -9.18 -37.01
C VAL A 73 -0.83 -9.73 -37.63
N ARG A 74 -1.91 -9.69 -36.85
CA ARG A 74 -3.27 -10.04 -37.24
C ARG A 74 -4.17 -8.80 -37.16
N THR A 75 -5.10 -8.66 -38.11
CA THR A 75 -6.01 -7.50 -38.21
C THR A 75 -7.48 -7.92 -38.33
N ASP A 76 -7.77 -9.20 -38.12
CA ASP A 76 -9.11 -9.78 -38.18
C ASP A 76 -9.90 -9.52 -36.89
N ALA A 77 -11.18 -9.18 -37.05
CA ALA A 77 -12.04 -8.69 -35.96
C ALA A 77 -12.38 -9.75 -34.90
N ASP A 78 -12.32 -11.04 -35.26
CA ASP A 78 -12.67 -12.16 -34.37
C ASP A 78 -11.51 -12.64 -33.49
N ALA A 79 -10.34 -12.01 -33.57
CA ALA A 79 -9.12 -12.48 -32.91
C ALA A 79 -8.93 -11.98 -31.46
N LEU A 80 -9.84 -11.15 -30.92
CA LEU A 80 -9.67 -10.51 -29.61
C LEU A 80 -9.74 -11.48 -28.42
N THR A 81 -10.20 -12.71 -28.62
CA THR A 81 -10.25 -13.74 -27.57
C THR A 81 -9.05 -14.68 -27.66
N GLY A 82 -8.24 -14.73 -26.61
CA GLY A 82 -7.14 -15.70 -26.47
C GLY A 82 -5.79 -15.26 -27.03
N ALA A 83 -5.57 -13.95 -27.23
CA ALA A 83 -4.29 -13.44 -27.70
C ALA A 83 -3.20 -13.63 -26.64
N GLU A 84 -2.19 -14.46 -26.89
CA GLU A 84 -1.07 -14.65 -25.96
C GLU A 84 -0.02 -13.52 -26.06
N GLY A 85 -0.07 -12.75 -27.14
CA GLY A 85 0.83 -11.63 -27.42
C GLY A 85 0.30 -10.27 -26.96
N VAL A 86 0.40 -9.26 -27.84
CA VAL A 86 -0.05 -7.88 -27.57
C VAL A 86 -1.23 -7.48 -28.45
N ILE A 87 -2.06 -6.57 -27.95
CA ILE A 87 -3.15 -5.96 -28.71
C ILE A 87 -2.87 -4.46 -28.82
N LEU A 88 -2.69 -3.96 -30.03
CA LEU A 88 -2.53 -2.53 -30.30
C LEU A 88 -3.85 -1.99 -30.87
N GLU A 89 -4.48 -1.10 -30.11
CA GLU A 89 -5.78 -0.52 -30.43
C GLU A 89 -5.64 0.97 -30.77
N ILE A 90 -6.12 1.36 -31.94
CA ILE A 90 -6.23 2.78 -32.31
C ILE A 90 -7.67 3.24 -32.07
N GLN A 91 -7.85 4.13 -31.10
CA GLN A 91 -9.13 4.71 -30.73
C GLN A 91 -9.24 6.13 -31.26
N THR A 92 -10.38 6.48 -31.86
CA THR A 92 -10.69 7.87 -32.21
C THR A 92 -11.67 8.42 -31.19
N SER A 93 -11.22 9.31 -30.32
CA SER A 93 -12.08 10.00 -29.34
C SER A 93 -12.26 11.47 -29.72
N GLY A 94 -13.24 12.16 -29.12
CA GLY A 94 -13.43 13.60 -29.30
C GLY A 94 -12.20 14.46 -28.93
N ALA A 95 -11.25 13.91 -28.17
CA ALA A 95 -9.98 14.53 -27.80
C ALA A 95 -8.81 14.21 -28.77
N GLY A 96 -9.09 13.52 -29.88
CA GLY A 96 -8.11 13.11 -30.90
C GLY A 96 -7.85 11.60 -30.93
N PRO A 97 -7.09 11.12 -31.92
CA PRO A 97 -6.74 9.72 -32.06
C PRO A 97 -5.68 9.30 -31.04
N LEU A 98 -5.86 8.12 -30.46
CA LEU A 98 -5.06 7.54 -29.39
C LEU A 98 -4.69 6.11 -29.75
N ALA A 99 -3.41 5.74 -29.63
CA ALA A 99 -2.96 4.37 -29.71
C ALA A 99 -2.79 3.80 -28.29
N VAL A 100 -3.30 2.60 -28.06
CA VAL A 100 -3.25 1.90 -26.77
C VAL A 100 -2.68 0.51 -27.01
N LEU A 101 -1.50 0.23 -26.46
CA LEU A 101 -0.92 -1.10 -26.46
C LEU A 101 -1.35 -1.82 -25.17
N ARG A 102 -1.90 -3.02 -25.32
CA ARG A 102 -2.33 -3.88 -24.22
C ARG A 102 -1.70 -5.25 -24.36
N ARG A 103 -1.68 -5.98 -23.24
CA ARG A 103 -1.35 -7.39 -23.21
C ARG A 103 -2.59 -8.22 -23.53
N GLY A 104 -2.47 -9.22 -24.40
CA GLY A 104 -3.63 -9.95 -24.89
C GLY A 104 -4.29 -10.88 -23.87
N ASN A 105 -3.53 -11.43 -22.92
CA ASN A 105 -4.02 -12.44 -21.98
C ASN A 105 -4.81 -11.88 -20.80
N ASP A 106 -4.44 -10.70 -20.30
CA ASP A 106 -5.02 -10.07 -19.10
C ASP A 106 -5.56 -8.65 -19.37
N GLY A 107 -5.38 -8.14 -20.59
CA GLY A 107 -5.84 -6.82 -20.99
C GLY A 107 -5.05 -5.66 -20.39
N ALA A 108 -3.94 -5.91 -19.69
CA ALA A 108 -3.14 -4.87 -19.04
C ALA A 108 -2.62 -3.85 -20.07
N ILE A 109 -2.84 -2.56 -19.82
CA ILE A 109 -2.33 -1.48 -20.69
C ILE A 109 -0.82 -1.38 -20.48
N LEU A 110 -0.06 -1.64 -21.56
CA LEU A 110 1.40 -1.60 -21.59
C LEU A 110 1.91 -0.21 -21.97
N ALA A 111 1.21 0.50 -22.86
CA ALA A 111 1.54 1.85 -23.26
C ALA A 111 0.34 2.56 -23.87
N LEU A 112 0.34 3.89 -23.83
CA LEU A 112 -0.73 4.73 -24.37
C LEU A 112 -0.11 5.99 -24.97
N GLU A 113 -0.50 6.33 -26.19
CA GLU A 113 0.12 7.40 -26.95
C GLU A 113 -0.89 8.19 -27.78
N LYS A 114 -0.87 9.52 -27.64
CA LYS A 114 -1.71 10.43 -28.44
C LYS A 114 -1.09 10.61 -29.82
N LEU A 115 -1.84 10.27 -30.85
CA LEU A 115 -1.41 10.42 -32.24
C LEU A 115 -1.67 11.87 -32.67
N PHE A 116 -0.74 12.78 -32.37
CA PHE A 116 -0.84 14.15 -32.86
C PHE A 116 -0.62 14.18 -34.38
N ARG A 117 -1.62 14.67 -35.14
CA ARG A 117 -1.36 15.20 -36.49
C ARG A 117 -0.51 16.46 -36.31
N GLY A 118 0.74 16.39 -36.74
CA GLY A 118 1.81 17.28 -36.29
C GLY A 118 1.59 18.79 -36.54
N GLN A 119 2.19 19.61 -35.67
CA GLN A 119 3.34 20.49 -35.99
C GLN A 119 3.86 21.17 -34.71
N GLY A 120 5.17 21.06 -34.45
CA GLY A 120 5.97 22.14 -33.88
C GLY A 120 6.32 22.17 -32.38
N GLY A 121 7.50 21.62 -32.05
CA GLY A 121 8.50 22.30 -31.21
C GLY A 121 8.53 21.99 -29.69
N PRO A 122 9.74 21.82 -29.09
CA PRO A 122 9.87 21.62 -27.65
C PRO A 122 9.66 22.94 -26.92
N LYS A 123 8.77 22.97 -25.93
CA LYS A 123 8.68 24.07 -24.96
C LYS A 123 9.01 23.58 -23.56
N THR A 124 10.18 24.00 -23.10
CA THR A 124 10.54 24.21 -21.70
C THR A 124 9.54 25.17 -21.05
N VAL A 125 9.00 24.79 -19.90
CA VAL A 125 8.34 25.68 -18.92
C VAL A 125 8.82 25.14 -17.57
N GLY A 126 9.57 25.83 -16.71
CA GLY A 126 9.44 27.21 -16.28
C GLY A 126 8.94 27.18 -14.83
N VAL A 127 9.87 27.36 -13.88
CA VAL A 127 9.62 27.43 -12.43
C VAL A 127 8.88 28.73 -12.07
N LEU A 128 8.12 28.67 -10.97
CA LEU A 128 7.45 29.72 -10.16
C LEU A 128 6.02 30.14 -10.56
N ALA A 129 5.08 29.75 -9.69
CA ALA A 129 3.94 30.59 -9.30
C ALA A 129 3.61 30.34 -7.82
N THR A 130 4.03 31.29 -6.97
CA THR A 130 3.47 31.52 -5.63
C THR A 130 2.00 31.93 -5.75
N ALA A 131 1.11 31.24 -5.07
CA ALA A 131 -0.28 31.65 -4.87
C ALA A 131 -0.52 32.01 -3.38
N PRO A 132 -1.42 32.97 -3.08
CA PRO A 132 -1.47 33.64 -1.79
C PRO A 132 -2.08 32.77 -0.70
N VAL A 133 -1.53 32.92 0.49
CA VAL A 133 -2.02 32.37 1.75
C VAL A 133 -3.40 32.96 2.04
N ALA A 134 -4.44 32.14 1.95
CA ALA A 134 -5.73 32.45 2.54
C ALA A 134 -5.66 32.15 4.04
N ASN A 135 -5.96 33.18 4.84
CA ASN A 135 -5.92 33.15 6.30
C ASN A 135 -6.89 32.11 6.87
N SER A 136 -6.37 30.95 7.28
CA SER A 136 -6.96 30.18 8.37
C SER A 136 -6.39 30.70 9.70
N PRO A 137 -7.18 30.81 10.76
CA PRO A 137 -6.70 31.32 12.05
C PRO A 137 -5.57 30.42 12.58
N PRO A 138 -4.49 30.99 13.14
CA PRO A 138 -3.33 30.22 13.58
C PRO A 138 -3.65 29.51 14.91
N LEU A 139 -3.65 28.18 14.90
CA LEU A 139 -3.25 27.44 16.09
C LEU A 139 -1.73 27.60 16.21
N GLN A 140 -1.32 28.47 17.14
CA GLN A 140 0.08 28.71 17.47
C GLN A 140 0.71 27.42 18.04
N GLY A 141 1.80 26.96 17.41
CA GLY A 141 2.58 25.79 17.83
C GLY A 141 2.64 24.67 16.79
N VAL A 142 2.96 24.97 15.53
CA VAL A 142 2.88 23.99 14.43
C VAL A 142 4.19 23.23 14.28
N ILE A 143 4.16 21.92 14.60
CA ILE A 143 5.13 20.94 14.10
C ILE A 143 5.08 21.00 12.56
N PRO A 144 6.21 21.17 11.85
CA PRO A 144 6.20 21.30 10.39
C PRO A 144 5.58 20.05 9.75
N ALA A 145 4.81 20.24 8.67
CA ALA A 145 4.25 19.17 7.84
C ALA A 145 5.32 18.34 7.08
N SER A 146 6.61 18.60 7.35
CA SER A 146 7.73 17.86 6.77
C SER A 146 7.96 16.55 7.53
N PRO A 147 8.30 15.45 6.83
CA PRO A 147 8.61 14.19 7.48
C PRO A 147 9.78 14.32 8.47
N LEU A 148 9.59 13.82 9.69
CA LEU A 148 10.58 13.74 10.75
C LEU A 148 11.24 12.35 10.73
N LEU A 149 12.55 12.31 10.52
CA LEU A 149 13.34 11.07 10.42
C LEU A 149 13.39 10.32 11.76
N LEU A 150 13.03 9.04 11.77
CA LEU A 150 13.16 8.18 12.94
C LEU A 150 14.50 7.42 12.96
N ASP A 151 15.11 7.31 14.12
CA ASP A 151 16.31 6.50 14.38
C ASP A 151 15.98 5.01 14.63
N MET A 152 14.71 4.65 14.49
CA MET A 152 14.19 3.30 14.67
C MET A 152 13.25 2.92 13.52
N LYS A 153 12.92 1.63 13.43
CA LYS A 153 12.00 1.08 12.42
C LYS A 153 10.74 0.56 13.11
N PRO A 154 9.80 1.44 13.50
CA PRO A 154 8.56 0.99 14.09
C PRO A 154 7.63 0.42 13.01
N ARG A 155 6.70 -0.44 13.42
CA ARG A 155 5.67 -1.01 12.54
C ARG A 155 4.30 -0.42 12.78
N SER A 156 4.07 0.14 13.96
CA SER A 156 2.76 0.67 14.35
C SER A 156 2.91 1.83 15.33
N LEU A 157 1.92 2.72 15.35
CA LEU A 157 1.89 3.90 16.22
C LEU A 157 0.52 4.13 16.84
N VAL A 158 0.51 4.84 17.96
CA VAL A 158 -0.71 5.44 18.55
C VAL A 158 -0.38 6.80 19.15
N ASP A 159 -1.30 7.75 19.03
CA ASP A 159 -1.27 8.98 19.82
C ASP A 159 -1.47 8.63 21.32
N LEU A 160 -0.87 9.39 22.23
CA LEU A 160 -1.09 9.28 23.69
C LEU A 160 -1.76 10.54 24.25
N GLY A 161 -2.01 11.54 23.40
CA GLY A 161 -2.58 12.82 23.77
C GLY A 161 -1.61 13.96 23.50
N SER A 162 -2.15 15.17 23.59
CA SER A 162 -1.40 16.41 23.39
C SER A 162 -1.50 17.29 24.63
N GLU A 163 -0.43 18.03 24.93
CA GLU A 163 -0.36 18.99 26.02
C GLU A 163 0.34 20.27 25.52
N GLY A 164 -0.43 21.34 25.34
CA GLY A 164 0.06 22.55 24.69
C GLY A 164 0.47 22.26 23.23
N ASP A 165 1.72 22.58 22.89
CA ASP A 165 2.32 22.31 21.57
C ASP A 165 2.95 20.92 21.45
N LYS A 166 2.85 20.10 22.51
CA LYS A 166 3.50 18.79 22.58
C LYS A 166 2.52 17.68 22.21
N ILE A 167 2.91 16.84 21.26
CA ILE A 167 2.18 15.62 20.90
C ILE A 167 2.97 14.43 21.41
N ARG A 168 2.34 13.57 22.21
CA ARG A 168 2.96 12.33 22.70
C ARG A 168 2.51 11.17 21.83
N VAL A 169 3.45 10.35 21.37
CA VAL A 169 3.19 9.19 20.51
C VAL A 169 3.91 7.97 21.06
N ALA A 170 3.24 6.82 21.06
CA ALA A 170 3.88 5.53 21.29
C ALA A 170 4.14 4.84 19.94
N LEU A 171 5.37 4.35 19.77
CA LEU A 171 5.83 3.62 18.60
C LEU A 171 6.19 2.19 18.98
N LEU A 172 5.65 1.22 18.24
CA LEU A 172 5.96 -0.19 18.40
C LEU A 172 7.05 -0.61 17.41
N ALA A 173 8.24 -0.92 17.90
CA ALA A 173 9.40 -1.35 17.12
C ALA A 173 10.00 -2.64 17.70
N LYS A 174 10.95 -3.32 17.04
CA LYS A 174 11.51 -4.62 17.48
C LYS A 174 11.98 -4.66 18.95
N ASN A 175 12.49 -3.55 19.48
CA ASN A 175 13.03 -3.45 20.83
C ASN A 175 11.98 -3.18 21.91
N GLY A 176 10.76 -2.77 21.55
CA GLY A 176 9.72 -2.47 22.52
C GLY A 176 8.73 -1.40 22.05
N VAL A 177 8.03 -0.82 23.01
CA VAL A 177 7.19 0.36 22.81
C VAL A 177 7.95 1.58 23.32
N THR A 178 8.32 2.47 22.40
CA THR A 178 9.00 3.73 22.72
C THR A 178 7.99 4.87 22.72
N VAL A 179 8.01 5.70 23.76
CA VAL A 179 7.24 6.95 23.78
C VAL A 179 8.13 8.09 23.32
N LEU A 180 7.64 8.85 22.35
CA LEU A 180 8.25 10.09 21.87
C LEU A 180 7.35 11.27 22.19
N THR A 181 7.97 12.41 22.49
CA THR A 181 7.32 13.72 22.54
C THR A 181 7.76 14.54 21.34
N LEU A 182 6.79 15.00 20.56
CA LEU A 182 6.97 15.89 19.42
C LEU A 182 6.68 17.32 19.87
N SER A 183 7.64 18.23 19.72
CA SER A 183 7.45 19.66 20.05
C SER A 183 8.41 20.50 19.21
N GLY A 184 7.90 21.57 18.60
CA GLY A 184 8.71 22.49 17.78
C GLY A 184 9.53 21.83 16.67
N GLY A 185 9.01 20.75 16.06
CA GLY A 185 9.71 19.96 15.03
C GLY A 185 10.87 19.09 15.54
N LYS A 186 11.04 18.97 16.86
CA LYS A 186 11.98 18.05 17.50
C LYS A 186 11.26 16.83 18.05
N MET A 187 12.01 15.74 18.14
CA MET A 187 11.55 14.49 18.75
C MET A 187 12.44 14.17 19.93
N GLU A 188 11.83 13.99 21.10
CA GLU A 188 12.51 13.59 22.32
C GLU A 188 11.93 12.28 22.81
N LYS A 189 12.81 11.30 23.05
CA LYS A 189 12.40 10.03 23.63
C LYS A 189 12.13 10.22 25.13
N SER A 190 10.92 9.92 25.56
CA SER A 190 10.51 10.08 26.95
C SER A 190 10.49 8.77 27.72
N ASP A 191 10.15 7.65 27.08
CA ASP A 191 10.07 6.35 27.78
C ASP A 191 10.26 5.15 26.83
N LEU A 192 10.50 3.97 27.40
CA LEU A 192 10.60 2.69 26.69
C LEU A 192 10.20 1.53 27.61
N VAL A 193 9.21 0.75 27.16
CA VAL A 193 8.98 -0.62 27.66
C VAL A 193 9.58 -1.60 26.66
N SER A 194 10.50 -2.46 27.13
CA SER A 194 11.15 -3.45 26.27
C SER A 194 10.18 -4.51 25.74
N ALA A 195 10.50 -5.08 24.59
CA ALA A 195 9.75 -6.22 24.05
C ALA A 195 9.74 -7.39 25.05
N PRO A 196 8.64 -8.14 25.21
CA PRO A 196 8.56 -9.21 26.21
C PRO A 196 9.49 -10.40 25.94
N GLY A 197 9.95 -10.58 24.69
CA GLY A 197 10.84 -11.66 24.30
C GLY A 197 11.86 -11.24 23.26
N SER A 198 13.02 -11.91 23.26
CA SER A 198 14.06 -11.70 22.26
C SER A 198 13.62 -12.22 20.89
N GLY A 199 13.86 -11.46 19.83
CA GLY A 199 13.55 -11.87 18.46
C GLY A 199 12.08 -11.71 18.06
N TRP A 200 11.23 -11.20 18.96
CA TRP A 200 9.84 -10.90 18.65
C TRP A 200 9.76 -9.75 17.65
N ARG A 201 8.86 -9.86 16.67
CA ARG A 201 8.64 -8.86 15.63
C ARG A 201 7.34 -8.09 15.89
N PRO A 202 7.35 -6.75 15.79
CA PRO A 202 6.16 -5.95 16.06
C PRO A 202 5.10 -6.17 14.99
N LEU A 203 3.84 -6.29 15.40
CA LEU A 203 2.70 -6.42 14.48
C LEU A 203 1.80 -5.19 14.52
N PHE A 204 1.24 -4.87 15.69
CA PHE A 204 0.19 -3.86 15.80
C PHE A 204 0.15 -3.23 17.18
N LEU A 205 -0.13 -1.93 17.24
CA LEU A 205 -0.33 -1.17 18.47
C LEU A 205 -1.71 -0.53 18.45
N SER A 206 -2.46 -0.63 19.53
CA SER A 206 -3.74 0.08 19.66
C SER A 206 -3.89 0.69 21.03
N ARG A 207 -4.80 1.66 21.14
CA ARG A 207 -5.06 2.39 22.37
C ARG A 207 -6.55 2.51 22.69
N MET A 208 -6.85 2.71 23.96
CA MET A 208 -8.13 3.28 24.42
C MET A 208 -7.89 4.15 25.64
N LYS A 209 -8.71 5.19 25.82
CA LYS A 209 -8.76 5.96 27.07
C LYS A 209 -9.43 5.10 28.14
N VAL A 210 -8.87 5.05 29.34
CA VAL A 210 -9.50 4.36 30.47
C VAL A 210 -10.62 5.26 31.01
N ARG A 211 -11.84 4.70 31.12
CA ARG A 211 -13.02 5.50 31.46
C ARG A 211 -12.89 6.09 32.86
N GLY A 212 -12.99 7.41 32.95
CA GLY A 212 -12.95 8.13 34.22
C GLY A 212 -11.55 8.34 34.80
N THR A 213 -10.48 8.03 34.05
CA THR A 213 -9.10 8.34 34.43
C THR A 213 -8.40 9.04 33.25
N PRO A 214 -7.29 9.77 33.50
CA PRO A 214 -6.47 10.33 32.42
C PRO A 214 -5.60 9.28 31.71
N GLU A 215 -5.64 8.02 32.17
CA GLU A 215 -4.75 6.97 31.70
C GLU A 215 -5.17 6.44 30.33
N VAL A 216 -4.18 6.00 29.58
CA VAL A 216 -4.36 5.38 28.26
C VAL A 216 -3.87 3.94 28.34
N LEU A 217 -4.78 3.00 28.09
CA LEU A 217 -4.43 1.59 27.93
C LEU A 217 -3.96 1.37 26.50
N LEU A 218 -2.83 0.69 26.34
CA LEU A 218 -2.30 0.23 25.07
C LEU A 218 -2.32 -1.30 25.00
N ALA A 219 -2.48 -1.83 23.80
CA ALA A 219 -2.26 -3.23 23.48
C ALA A 219 -1.18 -3.34 22.41
N ALA A 220 0.00 -3.84 22.80
CA ALA A 220 1.12 -4.08 21.90
C ALA A 220 1.12 -5.55 21.46
N VAL A 221 1.02 -5.80 20.16
CA VAL A 221 0.94 -7.14 19.57
C VAL A 221 2.23 -7.49 18.84
N TRP A 222 2.73 -8.69 19.12
CA TRP A 222 4.01 -9.20 18.65
C TRP A 222 3.86 -10.60 18.04
N ALA A 223 4.75 -10.93 17.11
CA ALA A 223 4.95 -12.27 16.59
C ALA A 223 6.29 -12.84 17.07
N GLU A 224 6.27 -14.09 17.52
CA GLU A 224 7.44 -14.94 17.75
C GLU A 224 7.49 -15.99 16.63
N ASP A 225 8.48 -15.88 15.75
CA ASP A 225 8.61 -16.78 14.60
C ASP A 225 9.42 -18.03 14.97
N ILE A 226 8.72 -19.18 15.03
CA ILE A 226 9.33 -20.49 15.31
C ILE A 226 9.64 -21.16 13.98
N HIS A 227 10.93 -21.34 13.70
CA HIS A 227 11.41 -21.90 12.46
C HIS A 227 11.65 -23.41 12.61
N SER A 228 11.04 -24.21 11.73
CA SER A 228 11.26 -25.65 11.64
C SER A 228 11.56 -26.04 10.19
N ILE A 229 12.61 -26.84 10.00
CA ILE A 229 12.95 -27.38 8.67
C ILE A 229 11.89 -28.35 8.12
N TYR A 230 11.04 -28.92 8.98
CA TYR A 230 10.03 -29.91 8.57
C TYR A 230 8.61 -29.36 8.56
N GLU A 231 8.37 -28.28 9.31
CA GLU A 231 7.03 -27.72 9.52
C GLU A 231 6.93 -26.24 9.11
N GLY A 232 7.99 -25.70 8.50
CA GLY A 232 8.07 -24.30 8.11
C GLY A 232 8.15 -23.34 9.28
N THR A 233 7.92 -22.07 8.98
CA THR A 233 7.84 -20.98 9.95
C THR A 233 6.44 -20.89 10.55
N ASN A 234 6.37 -20.76 11.87
CA ASN A 234 5.11 -20.59 12.61
C ASN A 234 5.17 -19.40 13.55
N SER A 235 4.42 -18.35 13.24
CA SER A 235 4.34 -17.15 14.09
C SER A 235 3.38 -17.35 15.26
N ARG A 236 3.91 -17.47 16.49
CA ARG A 236 3.08 -17.38 17.71
C ARG A 236 2.80 -15.92 18.02
N ILE A 237 1.57 -15.61 18.41
CA ILE A 237 1.12 -14.23 18.61
C ILE A 237 0.97 -13.96 20.09
N TRP A 238 1.48 -12.80 20.51
CA TRP A 238 1.45 -12.35 21.89
C TRP A 238 1.01 -10.90 21.99
N SER A 239 0.12 -10.61 22.93
CA SER A 239 -0.39 -9.28 23.24
C SER A 239 -0.01 -8.88 24.65
N GLN A 240 0.61 -7.72 24.79
CA GLN A 240 1.02 -7.13 26.07
C GLN A 240 0.19 -5.88 26.35
N PRO A 241 -0.62 -5.86 27.44
CA PRO A 241 -1.27 -4.64 27.87
C PRO A 241 -0.26 -3.72 28.57
N LEU A 242 -0.28 -2.43 28.21
CA LEU A 242 0.56 -1.39 28.80
C LEU A 242 -0.33 -0.23 29.24
N LEU A 243 0.00 0.42 30.34
CA LEU A 243 -0.70 1.59 30.85
C LEU A 243 0.22 2.80 30.75
N TRP A 244 -0.30 3.88 30.17
CA TRP A 244 0.31 5.20 30.15
C TRP A 244 -0.45 6.12 31.09
N ASP A 245 0.22 6.64 32.13
CA ASP A 245 -0.39 7.50 33.15
C ASP A 245 -0.26 9.02 32.86
N GLY A 246 0.36 9.38 31.73
CA GLY A 246 0.71 10.77 31.39
C GLY A 246 2.21 11.07 31.47
N ALA A 247 2.99 10.22 32.15
CA ALA A 247 4.43 10.39 32.33
C ALA A 247 5.22 9.10 32.11
N VAL A 248 4.70 7.95 32.53
CA VAL A 248 5.39 6.65 32.50
C VAL A 248 4.53 5.62 31.78
N LEU A 249 5.18 4.83 30.93
CA LEU A 249 4.64 3.66 30.27
C LEU A 249 5.07 2.41 31.05
N GLN A 250 4.10 1.63 31.51
CA GLN A 250 4.37 0.42 32.29
C GLN A 250 3.52 -0.76 31.85
N THR A 251 3.99 -1.97 32.10
CA THR A 251 3.19 -3.18 31.87
C THR A 251 2.05 -3.27 32.87
N SER A 252 0.82 -3.48 32.41
CA SER A 252 -0.36 -3.59 33.29
C SER A 252 -0.83 -5.04 33.49
N GLY A 253 -0.04 -6.02 33.07
CA GLY A 253 -0.34 -7.45 33.15
C GLY A 253 0.72 -8.30 32.44
N ALA A 254 0.55 -9.62 32.44
CA ALA A 254 1.44 -10.52 31.69
C ALA A 254 1.08 -10.54 30.19
N PRO A 255 2.04 -10.87 29.30
CA PRO A 255 1.74 -11.16 27.91
C PRO A 255 0.69 -12.27 27.81
N THR A 256 -0.30 -12.07 26.97
CA THR A 256 -1.38 -13.03 26.69
C THR A 256 -1.27 -13.50 25.25
N ALA A 257 -1.41 -14.80 25.00
CA ALA A 257 -1.43 -15.33 23.64
C ALA A 257 -2.61 -14.78 22.83
N GLY A 258 -2.41 -14.55 21.53
CA GLY A 258 -3.42 -14.05 20.60
C GLY A 258 -3.25 -12.56 20.25
N TYR A 259 -4.06 -12.11 19.29
CA TYR A 259 -4.10 -10.73 18.83
C TYR A 259 -5.01 -9.89 19.72
N ALA A 260 -4.58 -8.70 20.11
CA ALA A 260 -5.41 -7.74 20.83
C ALA A 260 -5.62 -6.46 20.00
N ARG A 261 -6.83 -5.91 20.10
CA ARG A 261 -7.20 -4.63 19.50
C ARG A 261 -8.05 -3.84 20.48
N LEU A 262 -7.64 -2.60 20.73
CA LEU A 262 -8.40 -1.62 21.47
C LEU A 262 -9.14 -0.72 20.47
N GLY A 263 -10.41 -0.43 20.75
CA GLY A 263 -11.26 0.47 19.95
C GLY A 263 -11.83 1.56 20.85
N GLY A 264 -11.75 2.83 20.41
CA GLY A 264 -11.87 4.00 21.28
C GLY A 264 -13.03 3.99 22.29
N ASP A 265 -14.24 3.65 21.85
CA ASP A 265 -15.49 3.70 22.63
C ASP A 265 -15.97 2.33 23.17
N ARG A 266 -15.30 1.23 22.81
CA ARG A 266 -15.69 -0.13 23.21
C ARG A 266 -14.64 -0.77 24.12
N ALA A 267 -15.06 -1.82 24.83
CA ALA A 267 -14.10 -2.72 25.48
C ALA A 267 -13.11 -3.25 24.44
N GLY A 268 -11.84 -3.40 24.85
CA GLY A 268 -10.85 -4.05 24.01
C GLY A 268 -11.28 -5.47 23.64
N ALA A 269 -10.69 -6.01 22.58
CA ALA A 269 -10.97 -7.33 22.10
C ALA A 269 -9.68 -8.13 21.89
N ILE A 270 -9.74 -9.45 22.11
CA ILE A 270 -8.67 -10.42 21.85
C ILE A 270 -9.20 -11.62 21.07
N GLN A 271 -8.39 -12.14 20.16
CA GLN A 271 -8.70 -13.38 19.43
C GLN A 271 -7.45 -14.25 19.32
N GLN A 272 -7.62 -15.57 19.44
CA GLN A 272 -6.52 -16.50 19.35
C GLN A 272 -6.10 -16.74 17.90
N ARG A 273 -4.88 -17.26 17.74
CA ARG A 273 -4.36 -17.78 16.47
C ARG A 273 -4.40 -19.30 16.52
N GLY A 274 -4.99 -19.95 15.52
CA GLY A 274 -5.09 -21.41 15.44
C GLY A 274 -3.84 -22.03 14.84
N THR A 275 -3.64 -23.33 14.96
CA THR A 275 -2.42 -23.98 14.44
C THR A 275 -2.24 -23.77 12.93
N PHE A 276 -3.32 -23.87 12.15
CA PHE A 276 -3.32 -23.77 10.68
C PHE A 276 -4.19 -22.63 10.14
N SER A 277 -4.69 -21.75 11.03
CA SER A 277 -5.52 -20.62 10.68
C SER A 277 -4.95 -19.33 11.24
N LEU A 278 -5.18 -18.21 10.54
CA LEU A 278 -4.72 -16.90 11.00
C LEU A 278 -5.43 -16.48 12.29
N TYR A 279 -6.72 -16.81 12.41
CA TYR A 279 -7.57 -16.56 13.56
C TYR A 279 -8.30 -17.84 13.94
N ASP A 280 -8.52 -18.03 15.23
CA ASP A 280 -9.24 -19.19 15.76
C ASP A 280 -10.08 -18.82 16.98
N GLY A 281 -11.21 -19.51 17.12
CA GLY A 281 -12.16 -19.30 18.19
C GLY A 281 -12.87 -17.94 18.18
N PRO A 282 -13.66 -17.67 19.24
CA PRO A 282 -14.41 -16.43 19.38
C PRO A 282 -13.51 -15.23 19.67
N VAL A 283 -14.01 -14.04 19.36
CA VAL A 283 -13.45 -12.79 19.86
C VAL A 283 -13.93 -12.59 21.30
N LEU A 284 -13.01 -12.28 22.21
CA LEU A 284 -13.28 -12.13 23.64
C LEU A 284 -12.92 -10.72 24.12
N PRO A 285 -13.44 -10.25 25.26
CA PRO A 285 -13.02 -8.98 25.85
C PRO A 285 -11.53 -8.95 26.23
N PHE A 286 -10.91 -7.78 26.09
CA PHE A 286 -9.53 -7.47 26.45
C PHE A 286 -9.44 -6.16 27.27
N PRO A 287 -8.64 -6.09 28.34
CA PRO A 287 -7.80 -7.16 28.89
C PRO A 287 -8.62 -8.35 29.41
N PRO A 288 -8.05 -9.57 29.45
CA PRO A 288 -8.82 -10.76 29.81
C PRO A 288 -9.42 -10.63 31.22
N SER A 289 -10.73 -10.78 31.35
CA SER A 289 -11.43 -10.85 32.63
C SER A 289 -11.89 -12.29 32.92
N ALA A 290 -12.36 -12.54 34.14
CA ALA A 290 -12.82 -13.85 34.58
C ALA A 290 -14.10 -14.34 33.87
N GLN A 291 -14.92 -13.40 33.36
CA GLN A 291 -16.17 -13.70 32.64
C GLN A 291 -15.99 -13.35 31.17
N ARG A 292 -16.12 -14.36 30.29
CA ARG A 292 -15.70 -14.30 28.88
C ARG A 292 -16.85 -14.59 27.93
N ASP A 293 -17.88 -13.75 27.96
CA ASP A 293 -18.90 -13.83 26.92
C ASP A 293 -18.27 -13.37 25.59
N PRO A 294 -18.39 -14.18 24.53
CA PRO A 294 -17.90 -13.81 23.20
C PRO A 294 -18.49 -12.48 22.71
N LEU A 295 -17.64 -11.65 22.13
CA LEU A 295 -18.05 -10.47 21.39
C LEU A 295 -18.50 -10.88 19.99
N PHE A 296 -19.63 -10.34 19.53
CA PHE A 296 -20.07 -10.52 18.16
C PHE A 296 -19.12 -9.78 17.20
N TRP A 297 -18.58 -10.52 16.24
CA TRP A 297 -17.52 -10.04 15.34
C TRP A 297 -17.70 -10.49 13.89
N GLY A 298 -18.95 -10.76 13.49
CA GLY A 298 -19.31 -11.15 12.13
C GLY A 298 -18.57 -12.38 11.61
N GLN A 299 -18.14 -13.27 12.52
CA GLN A 299 -17.31 -14.45 12.22
C GLN A 299 -16.01 -14.11 11.46
N ARG A 300 -15.47 -12.89 11.65
CA ARG A 300 -14.25 -12.41 11.00
C ARG A 300 -13.09 -12.32 11.97
N GLY A 301 -11.89 -12.28 11.40
CA GLY A 301 -10.67 -12.00 12.15
C GLY A 301 -10.69 -10.62 12.79
N LEU A 302 -10.06 -10.50 13.96
CA LEU A 302 -10.08 -9.30 14.80
C LEU A 302 -9.72 -8.00 14.07
N PHE A 303 -8.73 -8.03 13.18
CA PHE A 303 -8.29 -6.87 12.41
C PHE A 303 -9.05 -6.68 11.09
N ALA A 304 -9.78 -7.70 10.61
CA ALA A 304 -10.51 -7.62 9.36
C ALA A 304 -11.84 -6.86 9.48
N LEU A 305 -12.32 -6.58 10.70
CA LEU A 305 -13.61 -5.94 10.93
C LEU A 305 -13.50 -4.81 11.94
N THR A 306 -14.19 -3.70 11.68
CA THR A 306 -14.32 -2.55 12.58
C THR A 306 -15.79 -2.35 12.92
N PRO A 307 -16.19 -2.62 14.17
CA PRO A 307 -17.58 -2.39 14.57
C PRO A 307 -17.94 -0.91 14.46
N LEU A 308 -19.05 -0.60 13.80
CA LEU A 308 -19.59 0.77 13.69
C LEU A 308 -20.62 1.01 14.80
N ASP A 309 -21.52 0.05 15.00
CA ASP A 309 -22.52 0.04 16.07
C ASP A 309 -22.83 -1.39 16.53
N ALA A 310 -23.96 -1.61 17.20
CA ALA A 310 -24.31 -2.91 17.80
C ALA A 310 -24.49 -4.02 16.74
N ASP A 311 -24.93 -3.65 15.54
CA ASP A 311 -25.35 -4.59 14.51
C ASP A 311 -24.49 -4.52 13.25
N LEU A 312 -23.79 -3.42 13.02
CA LEU A 312 -23.03 -3.16 11.79
C LEU A 312 -21.53 -3.04 12.04
N GLY A 313 -20.75 -3.59 11.11
CA GLY A 313 -19.31 -3.43 11.04
C GLY A 313 -18.84 -3.15 9.61
N LEU A 314 -17.76 -2.39 9.48
CA LEU A 314 -17.04 -2.25 8.22
C LEU A 314 -15.93 -3.31 8.17
N ALA A 315 -15.92 -4.14 7.14
CA ALA A 315 -15.01 -5.27 7.01
C ALA A 315 -14.20 -5.24 5.72
N TRP A 316 -12.94 -5.66 5.83
CA TRP A 316 -12.13 -6.11 4.71
C TRP A 316 -12.63 -7.50 4.30
N VAL A 317 -13.37 -7.56 3.19
CA VAL A 317 -13.96 -8.81 2.70
C VAL A 317 -13.01 -9.58 1.80
N GLU A 318 -12.17 -8.84 1.08
CA GLU A 318 -11.05 -9.31 0.27
C GLU A 318 -9.92 -8.28 0.36
N PRO A 319 -8.68 -8.61 -0.04
CA PRO A 319 -7.60 -7.62 -0.14
C PRO A 319 -8.04 -6.41 -0.98
N GLY A 320 -7.97 -5.21 -0.38
CA GLY A 320 -8.38 -3.97 -1.05
C GLY A 320 -9.89 -3.74 -1.13
N ARG A 321 -10.74 -4.65 -0.65
CA ARG A 321 -12.21 -4.52 -0.74
C ARG A 321 -12.87 -4.36 0.62
N LEU A 322 -13.63 -3.27 0.76
CA LEU A 322 -14.42 -2.95 1.94
C LEU A 322 -15.90 -3.18 1.71
N ALA A 323 -16.58 -3.71 2.73
CA ALA A 323 -18.04 -3.78 2.74
C ALA A 323 -18.61 -3.70 4.16
N LEU A 324 -19.87 -3.30 4.25
CA LEU A 324 -20.66 -3.41 5.47
C LEU A 324 -21.13 -4.85 5.67
N VAL A 325 -21.02 -5.30 6.90
CA VAL A 325 -21.49 -6.62 7.34
C VAL A 325 -22.31 -6.50 8.60
N ASN A 326 -23.23 -7.43 8.78
CA ASN A 326 -23.90 -7.63 10.05
C ASN A 326 -22.94 -8.28 11.07
N LEU A 327 -22.83 -7.73 12.28
CA LEU A 327 -21.94 -8.23 13.33
C LEU A 327 -22.39 -9.57 13.93
N LEU A 328 -23.68 -9.87 13.91
CA LEU A 328 -24.23 -11.11 14.45
C LEU A 328 -24.09 -12.26 13.44
N SER A 329 -24.52 -12.04 12.20
CA SER A 329 -24.53 -13.09 11.17
C SER A 329 -23.25 -13.16 10.32
N GLY A 330 -22.54 -12.04 10.16
CA GLY A 330 -21.39 -11.93 9.25
C GLY A 330 -21.77 -11.64 7.79
N ASP A 331 -23.07 -11.62 7.48
CA ASP A 331 -23.57 -11.42 6.13
C ASP A 331 -23.29 -10.01 5.61
N LEU A 332 -23.09 -9.91 4.30
CA LEU A 332 -22.99 -8.63 3.61
C LEU A 332 -24.32 -7.88 3.68
N VAL A 333 -24.27 -6.60 4.04
CA VAL A 333 -25.44 -5.73 3.95
C VAL A 333 -25.71 -5.44 2.46
N PRO A 334 -26.95 -5.59 1.95
CA PRO A 334 -27.29 -5.25 0.58
C PRO A 334 -26.92 -3.80 0.23
N GLY A 335 -26.20 -3.58 -0.88
CA GLY A 335 -25.69 -2.26 -1.27
C GLY A 335 -24.55 -1.74 -0.38
N GLY A 336 -24.10 -2.51 0.60
CA GLY A 336 -23.05 -2.14 1.55
C GLY A 336 -21.63 -2.37 1.06
N ALA A 337 -21.42 -2.79 -0.20
CA ALA A 337 -20.10 -2.99 -0.77
C ALA A 337 -19.55 -1.66 -1.33
N LEU A 338 -18.31 -1.32 -0.96
CA LEU A 338 -17.61 -0.19 -1.55
C LEU A 338 -17.02 -0.60 -2.91
N LEU A 339 -17.38 0.13 -3.97
CA LEU A 339 -16.94 -0.18 -5.33
C LEU A 339 -15.45 0.12 -5.55
N GLU A 340 -14.90 1.08 -4.80
CA GLU A 340 -13.51 1.48 -4.89
C GLU A 340 -12.57 0.38 -4.34
N ASP A 341 -11.46 0.16 -5.05
CA ASP A 341 -10.39 -0.75 -4.62
C ASP A 341 -9.31 0.02 -3.86
N PHE A 342 -8.97 -0.46 -2.67
CA PHE A 342 -8.00 0.18 -1.79
C PHE A 342 -6.55 -0.27 -2.06
N GLY A 343 -6.36 -1.13 -3.06
CA GLY A 343 -5.06 -1.62 -3.51
C GLY A 343 -4.43 -2.68 -2.60
N PRO A 344 -3.34 -3.31 -3.06
CA PRO A 344 -2.66 -4.38 -2.34
C PRO A 344 -1.82 -3.80 -1.19
N PHE A 345 -2.35 -3.82 0.04
CA PHE A 345 -1.63 -3.36 1.22
C PHE A 345 -0.73 -4.47 1.81
N ALA A 346 0.58 -4.19 1.91
CA ALA A 346 1.55 -5.07 2.56
C ALA A 346 1.68 -4.76 4.06
N GLY A 347 0.75 -5.30 4.85
CA GLY A 347 0.73 -5.14 6.30
C GLY A 347 1.75 -6.00 7.03
N ALA A 348 1.72 -5.98 8.37
CA ALA A 348 2.59 -6.86 9.14
C ALA A 348 2.24 -8.33 8.86
N GLU A 349 3.22 -9.13 8.47
CA GLU A 349 2.95 -10.51 8.06
C GLU A 349 2.88 -11.47 9.26
N VAL A 350 2.17 -12.59 9.09
CA VAL A 350 2.09 -13.70 10.04
C VAL A 350 2.27 -14.99 9.26
N ALA A 351 3.24 -15.81 9.65
CA ALA A 351 3.46 -17.13 9.07
C ALA A 351 2.53 -18.15 9.72
N VAL A 352 1.68 -18.77 8.90
CA VAL A 352 0.72 -19.80 9.29
C VAL A 352 1.10 -21.10 8.61
N ARG A 353 1.20 -22.18 9.40
CA ARG A 353 1.46 -23.52 8.87
C ARG A 353 0.31 -23.98 7.99
N ILE A 354 0.64 -24.78 6.98
CA ILE A 354 -0.36 -25.43 6.15
C ILE A 354 -0.59 -26.85 6.71
N GLU A 355 -1.84 -27.20 6.95
CA GLU A 355 -2.23 -28.52 7.48
C GLU A 355 -1.81 -29.65 6.54
N GLU A 356 -2.04 -29.45 5.24
CA GLU A 356 -1.65 -30.38 4.18
C GLU A 356 -0.66 -29.69 3.22
N PRO A 357 0.66 -29.78 3.47
CA PRO A 357 1.66 -29.16 2.63
C PRO A 357 1.60 -29.65 1.17
N GLY A 358 1.45 -28.70 0.24
CA GLY A 358 1.57 -28.94 -1.20
C GLY A 358 2.98 -28.71 -1.71
N TYR A 359 3.24 -28.99 -3.00
CA TYR A 359 4.51 -28.69 -3.66
C TYR A 359 4.33 -27.56 -4.68
N ARG A 360 5.31 -26.64 -4.78
CA ARG A 360 5.25 -25.54 -5.78
C ARG A 360 5.42 -26.05 -7.21
N SER A 361 6.34 -26.99 -7.41
CA SER A 361 6.59 -27.70 -8.66
C SER A 361 7.42 -28.95 -8.37
N GLY A 362 6.99 -30.13 -8.82
CA GLY A 362 7.69 -31.39 -8.55
C GLY A 362 7.25 -32.13 -7.28
N PHE A 363 8.04 -33.11 -6.84
CA PHE A 363 7.75 -33.97 -5.67
C PHE A 363 8.92 -34.02 -4.67
N ALA A 364 9.94 -33.17 -4.82
CA ALA A 364 11.07 -33.14 -3.91
C ALA A 364 10.69 -32.50 -2.57
N LYS A 365 11.26 -32.97 -1.47
CA LYS A 365 10.88 -32.54 -0.10
C LYS A 365 11.13 -31.04 0.11
N GLU A 366 12.09 -30.48 -0.60
CA GLU A 366 12.52 -29.10 -0.58
C GLU A 366 11.52 -28.16 -1.28
N ASP A 367 10.69 -28.69 -2.19
CA ASP A 367 9.67 -27.92 -2.93
C ASP A 367 8.34 -27.80 -2.17
N ARG A 368 8.27 -28.38 -0.97
CA ARG A 368 7.08 -28.32 -0.11
C ARG A 368 6.84 -26.91 0.39
N VAL A 369 5.63 -26.43 0.21
CA VAL A 369 5.12 -25.23 0.86
C VAL A 369 4.58 -25.62 2.22
N LEU A 370 5.35 -25.32 3.26
CA LEU A 370 5.02 -25.68 4.65
C LEU A 370 4.23 -24.57 5.36
N GLU A 371 4.39 -23.33 4.91
CA GLU A 371 3.71 -22.16 5.47
C GLU A 371 3.16 -21.21 4.41
N LYS A 372 2.19 -20.40 4.84
CA LYS A 372 1.66 -19.25 4.11
C LYS A 372 1.81 -17.98 4.96
N TYR A 373 2.30 -16.92 4.34
CA TYR A 373 2.37 -15.60 4.95
C TYR A 373 1.06 -14.84 4.70
N TRP A 374 0.49 -14.32 5.77
CA TRP A 374 -0.72 -13.50 5.74
C TRP A 374 -0.39 -12.09 6.20
N SER A 375 -0.67 -11.10 5.37
CA SER A 375 -0.59 -9.70 5.77
C SER A 375 -1.80 -9.32 6.62
N LEU A 376 -1.57 -8.68 7.77
CA LEU A 376 -2.63 -8.00 8.49
C LEU A 376 -3.19 -6.84 7.63
N PRO A 377 -4.51 -6.58 7.65
CA PRO A 377 -5.11 -5.50 6.88
C PRO A 377 -4.64 -4.12 7.38
N PRO A 378 -4.78 -3.06 6.57
CA PRO A 378 -4.48 -1.71 7.01
C PRO A 378 -5.37 -1.29 8.17
N ARG A 379 -4.84 -0.41 9.04
CA ARG A 379 -5.59 0.11 10.18
C ARG A 379 -6.85 0.82 9.70
N THR A 380 -7.91 0.61 10.47
CA THR A 380 -9.16 1.35 10.40
C THR A 380 -9.40 2.06 11.73
N VAL A 381 -9.72 3.34 11.65
CA VAL A 381 -10.03 4.19 12.81
C VAL A 381 -11.45 4.71 12.64
N LYS A 382 -12.34 4.33 13.56
CA LYS A 382 -13.73 4.79 13.58
C LYS A 382 -13.81 6.22 14.10
N GLY A 383 -14.50 7.09 13.36
CA GLY A 383 -14.91 8.44 13.73
C GLY A 383 -16.18 8.47 14.60
N VAL A 384 -16.46 9.65 15.17
CA VAL A 384 -17.66 9.89 15.99
C VAL A 384 -18.97 9.81 15.18
N ASP A 385 -18.89 10.06 13.89
CA ASP A 385 -19.97 10.08 12.90
C ASP A 385 -20.18 8.73 12.19
N LYS A 386 -19.65 7.63 12.74
CA LYS A 386 -19.57 6.30 12.10
C LYS A 386 -18.75 6.26 10.80
N SER A 387 -18.07 7.35 10.41
CA SER A 387 -17.06 7.28 9.36
C SER A 387 -15.89 6.42 9.82
N VAL A 388 -15.12 5.89 8.87
CA VAL A 388 -13.89 5.16 9.16
C VAL A 388 -12.80 5.69 8.27
N VAL A 389 -11.69 6.11 8.88
CA VAL A 389 -10.48 6.47 8.13
C VAL A 389 -9.60 5.23 7.99
N THR A 390 -9.03 5.03 6.80
CA THR A 390 -8.06 3.97 6.51
C THR A 390 -7.10 4.36 5.38
N ILE A 391 -6.19 3.46 5.01
CA ILE A 391 -5.17 3.68 3.99
C ILE A 391 -5.63 3.08 2.67
N ARG A 392 -5.59 3.89 1.60
CA ARG A 392 -5.60 3.40 0.21
C ARG A 392 -4.17 3.34 -0.30
N ARG A 393 -3.73 2.15 -0.68
CA ARG A 393 -2.40 1.86 -1.25
C ARG A 393 -2.41 2.10 -2.75
N GLY A 394 -1.98 3.28 -3.17
CA GLY A 394 -1.74 3.62 -4.58
C GLY A 394 -0.27 3.46 -4.99
N ARG A 395 0.65 3.45 -4.01
CA ARG A 395 2.08 3.30 -4.26
C ARG A 395 2.47 1.85 -4.52
N ARG A 396 3.28 1.62 -5.55
CA ARG A 396 3.80 0.30 -5.93
C ARG A 396 5.29 0.24 -5.71
N GLU A 397 5.76 -0.90 -5.22
CA GLU A 397 7.20 -1.17 -5.15
C GLU A 397 7.79 -1.20 -6.56
N GLY A 398 9.00 -0.65 -6.69
CA GLY A 398 9.75 -0.78 -7.92
C GLY A 398 10.25 -2.22 -8.10
N MET A 399 10.40 -2.66 -9.36
CA MET A 399 11.02 -3.96 -9.62
C MET A 399 12.46 -3.97 -9.10
N ALA A 400 12.86 -5.10 -8.51
CA ALA A 400 14.22 -5.29 -8.01
C ALA A 400 15.25 -4.88 -9.08
N PHE A 401 16.22 -4.04 -8.68
CA PHE A 401 17.33 -3.54 -9.50
C PHE A 401 16.99 -2.61 -10.68
N ILE A 402 15.71 -2.35 -10.99
CA ILE A 402 15.33 -1.63 -12.24
C ILE A 402 14.41 -0.43 -11.98
N GLY A 403 13.56 -0.46 -10.93
CA GLY A 403 12.55 0.59 -10.71
C GLY A 403 12.64 1.25 -9.33
N GLN A 404 12.37 2.55 -9.27
CA GLN A 404 11.98 3.22 -8.03
C GLN A 404 10.50 2.97 -7.74
N ALA A 405 10.10 3.05 -6.47
CA ALA A 405 8.69 2.99 -6.11
C ALA A 405 7.93 4.20 -6.70
N GLN A 406 6.71 3.96 -7.20
CA GLN A 406 5.89 4.94 -7.93
C GLN A 406 4.46 4.99 -7.39
N GLY A 407 3.78 6.11 -7.60
CA GLY A 407 2.45 6.38 -7.07
C GLY A 407 2.47 6.81 -5.61
N ASP A 408 1.29 7.09 -5.08
CA ASP A 408 1.13 7.70 -3.76
C ASP A 408 0.14 6.90 -2.91
N ASP A 409 0.40 6.87 -1.61
CA ASP A 409 -0.59 6.41 -0.63
C ASP A 409 -1.45 7.58 -0.19
N VAL A 410 -2.69 7.29 0.19
CA VAL A 410 -3.67 8.31 0.60
C VAL A 410 -4.43 7.78 1.82
N LEU A 411 -4.67 8.63 2.82
CA LEU A 411 -5.72 8.36 3.81
C LEU A 411 -7.07 8.65 3.18
N VAL A 412 -8.03 7.75 3.39
CA VAL A 412 -9.39 7.86 2.83
C VAL A 412 -10.38 7.74 3.96
N ARG A 413 -11.35 8.66 3.99
CA ARG A 413 -12.51 8.58 4.89
C ARG A 413 -13.59 7.78 4.18
N VAL A 414 -14.12 6.76 4.85
CA VAL A 414 -15.21 5.93 4.36
C VAL A 414 -16.44 6.22 5.19
N GLU A 415 -17.48 6.74 4.55
CA GLU A 415 -18.74 7.09 5.18
C GLU A 415 -19.83 6.08 4.85
N TYR A 416 -20.71 5.87 5.82
CA TYR A 416 -21.94 5.13 5.61
C TYR A 416 -23.11 6.11 5.50
N LEU A 417 -23.66 6.21 4.29
CA LEU A 417 -24.82 7.04 3.96
C LEU A 417 -26.01 6.14 3.61
N GLU A 418 -27.22 6.70 3.53
CA GLU A 418 -28.42 5.95 3.14
C GLU A 418 -28.28 5.24 1.78
N ALA A 419 -27.49 5.81 0.87
CA ALA A 419 -27.23 5.25 -0.46
C ALA A 419 -26.12 4.17 -0.49
N GLY A 420 -25.49 3.86 0.65
CA GLY A 420 -24.40 2.89 0.76
C GLY A 420 -23.09 3.50 1.26
N LEU A 421 -21.98 2.79 1.01
CA LEU A 421 -20.64 3.26 1.37
C LEU A 421 -20.10 4.25 0.35
N ARG A 422 -19.46 5.32 0.83
CA ARG A 422 -18.75 6.30 0.02
C ARG A 422 -17.33 6.51 0.53
N ALA A 423 -16.38 6.61 -0.38
CA ALA A 423 -15.00 7.02 -0.08
C ALA A 423 -14.82 8.51 -0.38
N GLU A 424 -14.24 9.24 0.57
CA GLU A 424 -13.88 10.65 0.47
C GLU A 424 -12.35 10.81 0.53
N HIS A 425 -11.83 11.55 -0.45
CA HIS A 425 -10.40 11.73 -0.69
C HIS A 425 -9.94 13.12 -0.23
N SER A 426 -10.25 13.45 1.02
CA SER A 426 -9.99 14.76 1.62
C SER A 426 -8.54 14.94 2.08
N PHE A 427 -7.73 13.89 2.06
CA PHE A 427 -6.33 13.93 2.49
C PHE A 427 -5.38 14.00 1.29
N ALA A 428 -4.30 14.78 1.44
CA ALA A 428 -3.28 14.90 0.42
C ALA A 428 -2.56 13.55 0.15
N PRO A 429 -2.17 13.27 -1.10
CA PRO A 429 -1.36 12.10 -1.42
C PRO A 429 0.06 12.18 -0.83
N ILE A 430 0.58 11.03 -0.42
CA ILE A 430 1.88 10.87 0.23
C ILE A 430 2.80 10.02 -0.67
N PRO A 431 3.95 10.56 -1.12
CA PRO A 431 4.88 9.84 -2.00
C PRO A 431 5.80 8.86 -1.23
N MET A 432 5.28 8.23 -0.18
CA MET A 432 5.93 7.21 0.65
C MET A 432 4.90 6.15 1.02
N PHE A 433 5.35 4.98 1.47
CA PHE A 433 4.42 3.98 1.99
C PHE A 433 3.93 4.40 3.38
N ILE A 434 2.62 4.53 3.55
CA ILE A 434 2.02 4.68 4.88
C ILE A 434 1.97 3.29 5.50
N LEU A 435 2.75 3.05 6.56
CA LEU A 435 2.72 1.78 7.29
C LEU A 435 1.55 1.74 8.28
N ASP A 436 1.32 2.86 8.96
CA ASP A 436 0.31 3.00 9.98
C ASP A 436 -0.02 4.49 10.20
N PHE A 437 -1.11 4.78 10.91
CA PHE A 437 -1.50 6.14 11.28
C PHE A 437 -2.26 6.17 12.60
N ALA A 438 -2.34 7.33 13.24
CA ALA A 438 -3.20 7.55 14.39
C ALA A 438 -3.85 8.94 14.35
N PRO A 439 -5.13 9.06 14.75
CA PRO A 439 -5.78 10.36 14.90
C PRO A 439 -5.16 11.12 16.07
N ILE A 440 -5.01 12.43 15.89
CA ILE A 440 -4.58 13.35 16.93
C ILE A 440 -5.82 14.09 17.42
N GLY A 441 -6.05 14.07 18.73
CA GLY A 441 -7.31 14.57 19.28
C GLY A 441 -8.50 13.66 18.97
N ASP A 442 -9.69 14.18 19.25
CA ASP A 442 -10.94 13.41 19.20
C ASP A 442 -11.77 13.67 17.93
N ASP A 443 -11.46 14.74 17.17
CA ASP A 443 -12.21 15.20 15.99
C ASP A 443 -11.76 14.59 14.66
N GLN A 444 -10.62 13.88 14.63
CA GLN A 444 -10.09 13.17 13.46
C GLN A 444 -9.89 14.05 12.22
N THR A 445 -9.56 15.32 12.44
CA THR A 445 -9.18 16.27 11.40
C THR A 445 -7.66 16.26 11.16
N ALA A 446 -6.90 15.65 12.06
CA ALA A 446 -5.46 15.52 12.02
C ALA A 446 -5.00 14.10 12.31
N PHE A 447 -3.97 13.66 11.58
CA PHE A 447 -3.40 12.33 11.71
C PHE A 447 -1.87 12.40 11.77
N LEU A 448 -1.30 11.60 12.66
CA LEU A 448 0.11 11.28 12.64
C LEU A 448 0.31 10.05 11.76
N LEU A 449 1.11 10.18 10.71
CA LEU A 449 1.44 9.12 9.78
C LEU A 449 2.79 8.51 10.13
N LEU A 450 2.88 7.17 10.13
CA LEU A 450 4.14 6.46 10.09
C LEU A 450 4.43 6.06 8.65
N LEU A 451 5.49 6.66 8.11
CA LEU A 451 5.89 6.53 6.71
C LEU A 451 7.16 5.68 6.61
N ASN A 452 7.33 5.01 5.46
CA ASN A 452 8.53 4.26 5.16
C ASN A 452 8.86 4.27 3.66
N GLU A 453 10.15 4.09 3.35
CA GLU A 453 10.65 3.94 1.98
C GLU A 453 10.26 2.61 1.34
N LYS A 454 9.97 1.58 2.14
CA LYS A 454 9.56 0.23 1.70
C LYS A 454 8.23 -0.17 2.30
N ALA A 455 7.43 -0.95 1.57
CA ALA A 455 6.09 -1.35 2.03
C ALA A 455 6.15 -2.28 3.24
N ASP A 456 7.18 -3.13 3.31
CA ASP A 456 7.45 -4.06 4.42
C ASP A 456 7.93 -3.38 5.72
N GLY A 457 8.25 -2.08 5.68
CA GLY A 457 8.80 -1.32 6.80
C GLY A 457 10.29 -1.56 7.07
N GLY A 458 10.99 -2.26 6.19
CA GLY A 458 12.43 -2.53 6.30
C GLY A 458 13.32 -1.34 5.94
N GLY A 459 12.77 -0.29 5.31
CA GLY A 459 13.46 0.94 4.90
C GLY A 459 13.60 1.98 6.02
N GLN A 460 14.00 3.19 5.64
CA GLN A 460 14.04 4.33 6.54
C GLN A 460 12.61 4.75 6.90
N ALA A 461 12.37 5.05 8.18
CA ALA A 461 11.06 5.43 8.72
C ALA A 461 11.00 6.92 9.07
N TYR A 462 9.80 7.49 8.94
CA TYR A 462 9.51 8.89 9.22
C TYR A 462 8.15 9.05 9.92
N LEU A 463 8.00 10.13 10.69
CA LEU A 463 6.70 10.61 11.18
C LEU A 463 6.30 11.87 10.43
N GLN A 464 5.03 11.97 10.04
CA GLN A 464 4.51 13.19 9.41
C GLN A 464 3.13 13.52 9.96
N LEU A 465 2.92 14.79 10.30
CA LEU A 465 1.60 15.31 10.61
C LEU A 465 0.85 15.62 9.31
N GLN A 466 -0.37 15.13 9.19
CA GLN A 466 -1.27 15.42 8.08
C GLN A 466 -2.60 15.95 8.61
N TRP A 467 -3.13 16.97 7.93
CA TRP A 467 -4.45 17.52 8.19
C TRP A 467 -5.39 17.12 7.05
N GLU A 468 -6.67 17.01 7.36
CA GLU A 468 -7.73 16.95 6.37
C GLU A 468 -7.75 18.27 5.57
N GLY A 469 -7.78 18.15 4.25
CA GLY A 469 -7.87 19.30 3.35
C GLY A 469 -9.28 19.90 3.34
N PRO A 470 -9.41 21.19 2.99
CA PRO A 470 -10.70 21.85 2.81
C PRO A 470 -11.49 21.36 1.60
#